data_AF-A0A350VET7-F1
#
_entry.id   AF-A0A350VET7-F1
#
_cell.length_a   1.000
_cell.length_b   1.000
_cell.length_c   1.000
_cell.angle_alpha   90.00
_cell.angle_beta   90.00
_cell.angle_gamma   90.00
#
_symmetry.space_group_name_H-M   'P 1'
#
loop_
_entity.id
_entity.type
_entity.pdbx_description
1 polymer ?
#
loop_
_entity_poly.entity_id
_entity_poly.type
_entity_poly.pdbx_seq_one_letter_code
_entity_poly.pdbx_strand_id
1 'polypeptide(L)'
;MKRRLLIIVMAIVSFVCIYIFVKKEHLNNSGEEKIDILKVNLPYFIRQNLSVGLSPIGVENKYGKADITRTLENRMYEIRNMDDNSKLFVIYNRETNAVIDMWQLKKLLSRDDFQSIVAGESTFNDILKLDPYSTILEKSETGAMSEHRLKDNQSVLIEYSKENDEWIVEEFNFSDSDPSVFPSILTLEDMKLIL
;
A
#
# COMPACT_ATOMS: atom_id res chain seq x y z
N MET A 1 35.04 -42.93 -34.41
CA MET A 1 34.39 -42.95 -33.08
C MET A 1 34.66 -41.71 -32.23
N LYS A 2 35.92 -41.26 -32.05
CA LYS A 2 36.27 -40.12 -31.18
C LYS A 2 35.51 -38.80 -31.45
N ARG A 3 35.25 -38.48 -32.73
CA ARG A 3 34.54 -37.25 -33.13
C ARG A 3 33.04 -37.25 -32.77
N ARG A 4 32.39 -38.41 -32.78
CA ARG A 4 30.97 -38.56 -32.37
C ARG A 4 30.81 -38.48 -30.85
N LEU A 5 31.78 -39.01 -30.10
CA LEU A 5 31.80 -38.92 -28.64
C LEU A 5 31.95 -37.46 -28.17
N LEU A 6 32.81 -36.67 -28.82
CA LEU A 6 33.00 -35.25 -28.50
C LEU A 6 31.70 -34.42 -28.69
N ILE A 7 30.95 -34.69 -29.76
CA ILE A 7 29.69 -34.00 -30.05
C ILE A 7 28.64 -34.30 -28.97
N ILE A 8 28.54 -35.56 -28.54
CA ILE A 8 27.61 -35.96 -27.48
C ILE A 8 27.96 -35.27 -26.15
N VAL A 9 29.24 -35.22 -25.79
CA VAL A 9 29.70 -34.54 -24.57
C VAL A 9 29.37 -33.05 -24.60
N MET A 10 29.60 -32.36 -25.73
CA MET A 10 29.27 -30.93 -25.84
C MET A 10 27.76 -30.67 -25.79
N ALA A 11 26.94 -31.57 -26.35
CA ALA A 11 25.48 -31.46 -26.26
C ALA A 11 24.99 -31.60 -24.81
N ILE A 12 25.54 -32.57 -24.06
CA ILE A 12 25.19 -32.77 -22.64
C ILE A 12 25.61 -31.56 -21.80
N VAL A 13 26.83 -31.05 -21.99
CA VAL A 13 27.31 -29.85 -21.27
C VAL A 13 26.41 -28.64 -21.57
N SER A 14 26.02 -28.44 -22.82
CA SER A 14 25.12 -27.35 -23.21
C SER A 14 23.74 -27.49 -22.54
N PHE A 15 23.20 -28.71 -22.49
CA PHE A 15 21.92 -28.98 -21.82
C PHE A 15 21.98 -28.73 -20.31
N VAL A 16 23.08 -29.13 -19.66
CA VAL A 16 23.29 -28.89 -18.23
C VAL A 16 23.44 -27.40 -17.94
N CYS A 17 24.17 -26.65 -18.76
CA CYS A 17 24.30 -25.20 -18.61
C CYS A 17 22.96 -24.48 -18.78
N ILE A 18 22.14 -24.86 -19.78
CA ILE A 18 20.80 -24.30 -19.99
C ILE A 18 19.91 -24.64 -18.79
N TYR A 19 19.94 -25.87 -18.31
CA TYR A 19 19.15 -26.29 -17.15
C TYR A 19 19.52 -25.52 -15.88
N ILE A 20 20.82 -25.32 -15.62
CA ILE A 20 21.29 -24.51 -14.48
C ILE A 20 20.86 -23.05 -14.64
N PHE A 21 20.92 -22.49 -15.85
CA PHE A 21 20.52 -21.11 -16.12
C PHE A 21 19.02 -20.90 -15.89
N VAL A 22 18.17 -21.77 -16.47
CA VAL A 22 16.72 -21.74 -16.29
C VAL A 22 16.33 -21.95 -14.83
N LYS A 23 16.99 -22.89 -14.13
CA LYS A 23 16.76 -23.10 -12.70
C LYS A 23 17.17 -21.89 -11.85
N LYS A 24 18.26 -21.20 -12.20
CA LYS A 24 18.69 -19.96 -11.53
C LYS A 24 17.74 -18.81 -11.78
N GLU A 25 17.18 -18.69 -12.98
CA GLU A 25 16.13 -17.72 -13.31
C GLU A 25 14.82 -18.00 -12.52
N HIS A 26 14.46 -19.27 -12.36
CA HIS A 26 13.32 -19.68 -11.53
C HIS A 26 13.55 -19.48 -10.02
N LEU A 27 14.80 -19.63 -9.54
CA LEU A 27 15.17 -19.38 -8.14
C LEU A 27 15.32 -17.89 -7.82
N ASN A 28 15.75 -17.04 -8.77
CA ASN A 28 15.77 -15.59 -8.58
C ASN A 28 14.36 -14.96 -8.63
N ASN A 29 13.35 -15.70 -9.07
CA ASN A 29 11.95 -15.35 -8.92
C ASN A 29 11.35 -15.88 -7.60
N SER A 30 12.18 -16.28 -6.64
CA SER A 30 11.72 -16.58 -5.27
C SER A 30 11.23 -15.30 -4.58
N GLY A 31 9.94 -15.00 -4.75
CA GLY A 31 9.09 -14.51 -3.68
C GLY A 31 9.38 -13.15 -3.06
N GLU A 32 10.16 -12.26 -3.67
CA GLU A 32 10.05 -10.84 -3.33
C GLU A 32 8.76 -10.32 -3.96
N GLU A 33 7.68 -10.31 -3.18
CA GLU A 33 6.46 -9.59 -3.54
C GLU A 33 6.86 -8.13 -3.76
N LYS A 34 6.99 -7.73 -5.04
CA LYS A 34 7.32 -6.35 -5.38
C LYS A 34 6.22 -5.47 -4.80
N ILE A 35 6.58 -4.64 -3.82
CA ILE A 35 5.67 -3.62 -3.28
C ILE A 35 5.18 -2.81 -4.48
N ASP A 36 3.88 -2.91 -4.76
CA ASP A 36 3.21 -2.08 -5.75
C ASP A 36 3.30 -0.64 -5.25
N ILE A 37 4.22 0.14 -5.83
CA ILE A 37 4.50 1.51 -5.40
C ILE A 37 3.26 2.41 -5.47
N LEU A 38 2.29 2.05 -6.31
CA LEU A 38 1.03 2.75 -6.48
C LEU A 38 -0.09 2.17 -5.59
N LYS A 39 0.17 1.16 -4.75
CA LYS A 39 -0.81 0.63 -3.78
C LYS A 39 -1.30 1.77 -2.89
N VAL A 40 -2.60 1.89 -2.65
CA VAL A 40 -3.20 2.93 -1.78
C VAL A 40 -3.11 2.53 -0.31
N ASN A 41 -3.33 3.48 0.60
CA ASN A 41 -3.44 3.26 2.05
C ASN A 41 -2.21 2.56 2.67
N LEU A 42 -1.03 2.68 2.04
CA LEU A 42 0.23 2.32 2.68
C LEU A 42 0.48 3.25 3.87
N PRO A 43 1.08 2.74 4.96
CA PRO A 43 1.52 3.60 6.05
C PRO A 43 2.38 4.77 5.55
N TYR A 44 2.15 5.95 6.12
CA TYR A 44 2.70 7.21 5.63
C TYR A 44 4.22 7.18 5.49
N PHE A 45 4.90 6.64 6.49
CA PHE A 45 6.35 6.56 6.51
C PHE A 45 6.88 5.65 5.37
N ILE A 46 6.14 4.60 4.96
CA ILE A 46 6.49 3.81 3.77
C ILE A 46 6.28 4.64 2.52
N ARG A 47 5.14 5.34 2.40
CA ARG A 47 4.87 6.18 1.23
C ARG A 47 5.96 7.21 1.00
N GLN A 48 6.41 7.90 2.05
CA GLN A 48 7.47 8.89 1.94
C GLN A 48 8.76 8.30 1.34
N ASN A 49 9.10 7.06 1.70
CA ASN A 49 10.26 6.36 1.14
C ASN A 49 10.05 5.95 -0.33
N LEU A 50 8.82 5.66 -0.76
CA LEU A 50 8.48 5.30 -2.14
C LEU A 50 8.28 6.51 -3.07
N SER A 51 7.99 7.68 -2.50
CA SER A 51 7.60 8.91 -3.20
C SER A 51 8.57 9.34 -4.29
N VAL A 52 9.87 9.08 -4.12
CA VAL A 52 10.93 9.43 -5.08
C VAL A 52 10.69 8.82 -6.47
N GLY A 53 9.96 7.71 -6.57
CA GLY A 53 9.64 7.05 -7.85
C GLY A 53 8.23 7.30 -8.39
N LEU A 54 7.37 7.99 -7.65
CA LEU A 54 5.94 8.13 -7.98
C LEU A 54 5.67 9.42 -8.76
N SER A 55 5.32 9.26 -10.03
CA SER A 55 4.90 10.39 -10.88
C SER A 55 3.37 10.52 -10.91
N PRO A 56 2.83 11.75 -11.06
CA PRO A 56 1.40 11.98 -11.29
C PRO A 56 0.86 11.21 -12.49
N ILE A 57 1.68 11.03 -13.55
CA ILE A 57 1.32 10.26 -14.74
C ILE A 57 1.08 8.78 -14.37
N GLY A 58 1.89 8.20 -13.49
CA GLY A 58 1.68 6.83 -13.01
C GLY A 58 0.36 6.68 -12.24
N VAL A 59 0.02 7.67 -11.42
CA VAL A 59 -1.26 7.73 -10.71
C VAL A 59 -2.42 7.83 -11.69
N GLU A 60 -2.35 8.73 -12.68
CA GLU A 60 -3.40 8.90 -13.70
C GLU A 60 -3.58 7.65 -14.55
N ASN A 61 -2.50 7.00 -14.95
CA ASN A 61 -2.58 5.76 -15.75
C ASN A 61 -3.25 4.61 -14.99
N LYS A 62 -3.09 4.53 -13.66
CA LYS A 62 -3.66 3.45 -12.84
C LYS A 62 -5.06 3.77 -12.33
N TYR A 63 -5.32 5.00 -11.92
CA TYR A 63 -6.53 5.41 -11.22
C TYR A 63 -7.41 6.39 -12.01
N GLY A 64 -7.01 6.77 -13.21
CA GLY A 64 -7.70 7.75 -14.03
C GLY A 64 -7.38 9.19 -13.64
N LYS A 65 -8.01 10.12 -14.37
CA LYS A 65 -7.86 11.56 -14.15
C LYS A 65 -8.51 12.00 -12.85
N ALA A 66 -7.95 13.03 -12.24
CA ALA A 66 -8.58 13.69 -11.09
C ALA A 66 -9.89 14.37 -11.50
N ASP A 67 -10.91 14.25 -10.65
CA ASP A 67 -12.16 15.00 -10.79
C ASP A 67 -12.04 16.40 -10.17
N ILE A 68 -11.27 16.49 -9.08
CA ILE A 68 -11.01 17.72 -8.34
C ILE A 68 -9.51 17.83 -8.12
N THR A 69 -8.96 19.01 -8.39
CA THR A 69 -7.59 19.37 -8.05
C THR A 69 -7.60 20.64 -7.23
N ARG A 70 -6.87 20.65 -6.10
CA ARG A 70 -6.72 21.79 -5.22
C ARG A 70 -5.25 22.11 -5.03
N THR A 71 -4.91 23.40 -5.06
CA THR A 71 -3.56 23.89 -4.82
C THR A 71 -3.53 24.64 -3.50
N LEU A 72 -2.63 24.25 -2.62
CA LEU A 72 -2.33 24.90 -1.35
C LEU A 72 -0.96 25.55 -1.43
N GLU A 73 -0.52 26.20 -0.34
CA GLU A 73 0.76 26.92 -0.32
C GLU A 73 1.96 26.00 -0.60
N ASN A 74 2.07 24.88 0.12
CA ASN A 74 3.20 23.94 0.05
C ASN A 74 2.83 22.56 -0.55
N ARG A 75 1.56 22.34 -0.88
CA ARG A 75 1.02 21.05 -1.33
C ARG A 75 -0.02 21.25 -2.42
N MET A 76 -0.33 20.17 -3.12
CA MET A 76 -1.56 20.07 -3.89
C MET A 76 -2.21 18.72 -3.57
N TYR A 77 -3.52 18.63 -3.73
CA TYR A 77 -4.19 17.35 -3.64
C TYR A 77 -5.22 17.19 -4.75
N GLU A 78 -5.47 15.94 -5.10
CA GLU A 78 -6.42 15.51 -6.08
C GLU A 78 -7.44 14.57 -5.46
N ILE A 79 -8.67 14.62 -5.94
CA ILE A 79 -9.74 13.70 -5.57
C ILE A 79 -10.25 13.01 -6.84
N ARG A 80 -10.37 11.69 -6.76
CA ARG A 80 -10.94 10.82 -7.81
C ARG A 80 -12.14 10.09 -7.24
N ASN A 81 -13.23 10.07 -8.00
CA ASN A 81 -14.38 9.19 -7.76
C ASN A 81 -14.04 7.80 -8.30
N MET A 82 -14.17 6.80 -7.43
CA MET A 82 -13.95 5.41 -7.79
C MET A 82 -15.30 4.74 -8.11
N ASP A 83 -15.26 3.67 -8.90
CA ASP A 83 -16.47 2.96 -9.37
C ASP A 83 -17.33 2.39 -8.22
N ASP A 84 -16.71 2.10 -7.07
CA ASP A 84 -17.38 1.58 -5.87
C ASP A 84 -17.92 2.68 -4.93
N ASN A 85 -18.01 3.92 -5.44
CA ASN A 85 -18.39 5.15 -4.75
C ASN A 85 -17.39 5.67 -3.70
N SER A 86 -16.26 5.00 -3.50
CA SER A 86 -15.18 5.57 -2.69
C SER A 86 -14.52 6.76 -3.38
N LYS A 87 -13.65 7.42 -2.62
CA LYS A 87 -12.85 8.55 -3.07
C LYS A 87 -11.40 8.20 -2.87
N LEU A 88 -10.59 8.36 -3.91
CA LEU A 88 -9.14 8.31 -3.82
C LEU A 88 -8.60 9.74 -3.75
N PHE A 89 -7.91 10.02 -2.66
CA PHE A 89 -7.17 11.26 -2.45
C PHE A 89 -5.70 11.00 -2.72
N VAL A 90 -5.08 11.91 -3.48
CA VAL A 90 -3.64 11.89 -3.73
C VAL A 90 -3.06 13.23 -3.37
N ILE A 91 -2.11 13.24 -2.45
CA ILE A 91 -1.43 14.45 -1.97
C ILE A 91 -0.06 14.50 -2.63
N TYR A 92 0.31 15.67 -3.16
CA TYR A 92 1.60 15.91 -3.77
C TYR A 92 2.33 17.05 -3.08
N ASN A 93 3.65 16.98 -3.09
CA ASN A 93 4.51 18.12 -2.80
C ASN A 93 4.36 19.10 -3.96
N ARG A 94 4.08 20.38 -3.68
CA ARG A 94 3.85 21.36 -4.75
C ARG A 94 5.10 21.68 -5.58
N GLU A 95 6.27 21.68 -4.96
CA GLU A 95 7.52 22.07 -5.61
C GLU A 95 8.09 20.93 -6.47
N THR A 96 8.07 19.71 -5.94
CA THR A 96 8.65 18.54 -6.63
C THR A 96 7.63 17.75 -7.43
N ASN A 97 6.34 18.01 -7.23
CA ASN A 97 5.22 17.23 -7.78
C ASN A 97 5.25 15.73 -7.41
N ALA A 98 6.02 15.38 -6.37
CA ALA A 98 6.14 14.02 -5.89
C ALA A 98 4.93 13.65 -5.03
N VAL A 99 4.44 12.41 -5.17
CA VAL A 99 3.31 11.90 -4.36
C VAL A 99 3.75 11.77 -2.91
N ILE A 100 3.14 12.52 -2.00
CA ILE A 100 3.35 12.46 -0.55
C ILE A 100 2.48 11.40 0.10
N ASP A 101 1.21 11.30 -0.33
CA ASP A 101 0.24 10.34 0.22
C ASP A 101 -0.81 9.91 -0.80
N MET A 102 -1.38 8.73 -0.59
CA MET A 102 -2.49 8.17 -1.37
C MET A 102 -3.45 7.44 -0.43
N TRP A 103 -4.67 7.96 -0.31
CA TRP A 103 -5.67 7.43 0.60
C TRP A 103 -7.03 7.26 -0.07
N GLN A 104 -7.53 6.03 -0.09
CA GLN A 104 -8.84 5.67 -0.59
C GLN A 104 -9.78 5.38 0.59
N LEU A 105 -10.97 5.96 0.56
CA LEU A 105 -11.97 5.75 1.60
C LEU A 105 -13.41 5.98 1.08
N LYS A 106 -14.38 5.36 1.76
CA LYS A 106 -15.81 5.71 1.62
C LYS A 106 -16.26 6.75 2.64
N LYS A 107 -15.77 6.62 3.88
CA LYS A 107 -16.02 7.53 5.00
C LYS A 107 -14.78 7.62 5.87
N LEU A 108 -14.56 8.75 6.53
CA LEU A 108 -13.59 8.87 7.59
C LEU A 108 -14.09 8.11 8.81
N LEU A 109 -13.24 7.27 9.37
CA LEU A 109 -13.53 6.56 10.60
C LEU A 109 -13.29 7.45 11.82
N SER A 110 -13.88 7.08 12.94
CA SER A 110 -13.65 7.63 14.27
C SER A 110 -13.06 6.55 15.16
N ARG A 111 -12.58 6.91 16.36
CA ARG A 111 -12.15 5.91 17.35
C ARG A 111 -13.29 4.93 17.70
N ASP A 112 -14.52 5.43 17.69
CA ASP A 112 -15.71 4.64 18.03
C ASP A 112 -15.98 3.52 17.02
N ASP A 113 -15.60 3.69 15.75
CA ASP A 113 -15.74 2.64 14.73
C ASP A 113 -14.88 1.39 15.07
N PHE A 114 -13.83 1.52 15.89
CA PHE A 114 -12.95 0.41 16.28
C PHE A 114 -13.36 -0.27 17.57
N GLN A 115 -14.40 0.19 18.27
CA GLN A 115 -14.82 -0.38 19.57
C GLN A 115 -15.23 -1.87 19.48
N SER A 116 -15.65 -2.34 18.31
CA SER A 116 -16.02 -3.74 18.09
C SER A 116 -14.82 -4.64 17.79
N ILE A 117 -13.63 -4.09 17.62
CA ILE A 117 -12.42 -4.86 17.32
C ILE A 117 -11.69 -5.16 18.63
N VAL A 118 -11.52 -6.44 18.91
CA VAL A 118 -10.93 -6.96 20.15
C VAL A 118 -9.53 -7.47 19.84
N ALA A 119 -8.52 -6.90 20.50
CA ALA A 119 -7.14 -7.37 20.41
C ALA A 119 -7.00 -8.81 20.91
N GLY A 120 -6.21 -9.63 20.20
CA GLY A 120 -6.04 -11.06 20.42
C GLY A 120 -7.19 -11.94 19.88
N GLU A 121 -8.27 -11.36 19.37
CA GLU A 121 -9.42 -12.11 18.86
C GLU A 121 -9.81 -11.72 17.43
N SER A 122 -9.78 -10.43 17.12
CA SER A 122 -10.18 -9.92 15.80
C SER A 122 -9.05 -10.05 14.79
N THR A 123 -9.45 -10.19 13.52
CA THR A 123 -8.54 -10.41 12.41
C THR A 123 -8.43 -9.16 11.52
N PHE A 124 -7.45 -9.15 10.62
CA PHE A 124 -7.39 -8.15 9.54
C PHE A 124 -8.66 -8.16 8.66
N ASN A 125 -9.34 -9.30 8.52
CA ASN A 125 -10.63 -9.35 7.80
C ASN A 125 -11.73 -8.58 8.54
N ASP A 126 -11.68 -8.49 9.87
CA ASP A 126 -12.60 -7.65 10.63
C ASP A 126 -12.30 -6.16 10.45
N ILE A 127 -11.01 -5.81 10.34
CA ILE A 127 -10.58 -4.46 9.95
C ILE A 127 -11.07 -4.11 8.55
N LEU A 128 -10.98 -5.02 7.57
CA LEU A 128 -11.48 -4.80 6.20
C LEU A 128 -13.00 -4.59 6.14
N LYS A 129 -13.77 -5.06 7.11
CA LYS A 129 -15.21 -4.76 7.20
C LYS A 129 -15.45 -3.30 7.59
N LEU A 130 -14.55 -2.69 8.36
CA LEU A 130 -14.59 -1.29 8.78
C LEU A 130 -13.95 -0.37 7.73
N ASP A 131 -12.76 -0.73 7.25
CA ASP A 131 -11.96 -0.02 6.26
C ASP A 131 -11.58 -0.97 5.10
N PRO A 132 -12.45 -1.10 4.07
CA PRO A 132 -12.24 -2.02 2.95
C PRO A 132 -10.99 -1.77 2.10
N TYR A 133 -10.35 -0.60 2.26
CA TYR A 133 -9.16 -0.21 1.49
C TYR A 133 -7.89 -0.32 2.32
N SER A 134 -7.99 -0.82 3.55
CA SER A 134 -6.84 -1.02 4.41
C SER A 134 -5.78 -1.89 3.74
N THR A 135 -4.53 -1.51 3.93
CA THR A 135 -3.39 -2.29 3.47
C THR A 135 -2.59 -2.76 4.68
N ILE A 136 -2.42 -4.08 4.76
CA ILE A 136 -1.45 -4.69 5.65
C ILE A 136 -0.05 -4.60 5.03
N LEU A 137 0.91 -4.23 5.86
CA LEU A 137 2.33 -4.22 5.57
C LEU A 137 3.02 -5.23 6.48
N GLU A 138 3.52 -6.30 5.88
CA GLU A 138 4.31 -7.31 6.59
C GLU A 138 5.68 -6.73 6.97
N LYS A 139 6.02 -6.77 8.26
CA LYS A 139 7.34 -6.39 8.80
C LYS A 139 8.26 -7.60 8.90
N SER A 140 7.68 -8.77 9.13
CA SER A 140 8.35 -10.07 9.24
C SER A 140 7.35 -11.19 8.92
N GLU A 141 7.81 -12.44 8.93
CA GLU A 141 6.94 -13.62 8.73
C GLU A 141 5.80 -13.72 9.77
N THR A 142 5.96 -13.08 10.94
CA THR A 142 5.03 -13.18 12.07
C THR A 142 4.44 -11.84 12.52
N GLY A 143 4.86 -10.72 11.91
CA GLY A 143 4.48 -9.39 12.35
C GLY A 143 4.12 -8.49 11.17
N ALA A 144 3.04 -7.74 11.30
CA ALA A 144 2.57 -6.80 10.29
C ALA A 144 1.91 -5.58 10.92
N MET A 145 1.61 -4.56 10.11
CA MET A 145 0.83 -3.41 10.55
C MET A 145 -0.04 -2.82 9.45
N SER A 146 -1.03 -2.03 9.85
CA SER A 146 -1.80 -1.15 8.98
C SER A 146 -1.94 0.21 9.64
N GLU A 147 -2.09 1.26 8.83
CA GLU A 147 -2.40 2.59 9.31
C GLU A 147 -3.81 2.97 8.87
N HIS A 148 -4.50 3.79 9.66
CA HIS A 148 -5.84 4.28 9.34
C HIS A 148 -5.96 5.75 9.69
N ARG A 149 -6.58 6.53 8.80
CA ARG A 149 -6.88 7.95 8.99
C ARG A 149 -8.26 8.12 9.61
N LEU A 150 -8.34 8.93 10.65
CA LEU A 150 -9.56 9.17 11.40
C LEU A 150 -10.04 10.61 11.25
N LYS A 151 -11.27 10.87 11.72
CA LYS A 151 -11.82 12.21 11.92
C LYS A 151 -10.91 13.03 12.85
N ASP A 152 -11.09 14.35 12.82
CA ASP A 152 -10.39 15.30 13.69
C ASP A 152 -8.84 15.24 13.61
N ASN A 153 -8.32 14.90 12.42
CA ASN A 153 -6.88 14.79 12.16
C ASN A 153 -6.18 13.75 13.06
N GLN A 154 -6.87 12.69 13.44
CA GLN A 154 -6.29 11.58 14.19
C GLN A 154 -5.87 10.44 13.26
N SER A 155 -5.06 9.53 13.76
CA SER A 155 -4.76 8.27 13.10
C SER A 155 -4.68 7.12 14.09
N VAL A 156 -4.75 5.89 13.57
CA VAL A 156 -4.44 4.69 14.35
C VAL A 156 -3.53 3.79 13.55
N LEU A 157 -2.49 3.30 14.20
CA LEU A 157 -1.65 2.23 13.69
C LEU A 157 -2.05 0.95 14.41
N ILE A 158 -2.38 -0.08 13.64
CA ILE A 158 -2.77 -1.39 14.16
C ILE A 158 -1.61 -2.34 13.91
N GLU A 159 -1.14 -2.99 14.97
CA GLU A 159 -0.13 -4.05 14.90
C GLU A 159 -0.80 -5.41 14.85
N TYR A 160 -0.21 -6.34 14.11
CA TYR A 160 -0.73 -7.69 13.92
C TYR A 160 0.33 -8.76 14.18
N SER A 161 -0.12 -9.90 14.68
CA SER A 161 0.63 -11.15 14.72
C SER A 161 0.04 -12.13 13.69
N LYS A 162 0.83 -13.13 13.26
CA LYS A 162 0.35 -14.18 12.35
C LYS A 162 0.02 -15.45 13.12
N GLU A 163 -1.22 -15.91 13.05
CA GLU A 163 -1.68 -17.18 13.62
C GLU A 163 -2.52 -17.95 12.61
N ASN A 164 -2.19 -19.23 12.36
CA ASN A 164 -2.93 -20.10 11.42
C ASN A 164 -3.17 -19.46 10.03
N ASP A 165 -2.16 -18.77 9.50
CA ASP A 165 -2.20 -17.99 8.25
C ASP A 165 -3.16 -16.78 8.24
N GLU A 166 -3.67 -16.37 9.40
CA GLU A 166 -4.46 -15.16 9.59
C GLU A 166 -3.66 -14.10 10.37
N TRP A 167 -3.93 -12.82 10.05
CA TRP A 167 -3.36 -11.69 10.77
C TRP A 167 -4.29 -11.28 11.90
N ILE A 168 -3.86 -11.53 13.14
CA ILE A 168 -4.61 -11.24 14.36
C ILE A 168 -4.22 -9.85 14.85
N VAL A 169 -5.21 -9.04 15.22
CA VAL A 169 -5.01 -7.70 15.77
C VAL A 169 -4.40 -7.82 17.16
N GLU A 170 -3.25 -7.21 17.40
CA GLU A 170 -2.56 -7.24 18.69
C GLU A 170 -2.70 -5.94 19.47
N GLU A 171 -2.52 -4.80 18.79
CA GLU A 171 -2.42 -3.51 19.47
C GLU A 171 -2.95 -2.38 18.59
N PHE A 172 -3.58 -1.40 19.25
CA PHE A 172 -3.96 -0.12 18.66
C PHE A 172 -3.10 1.01 19.21
N ASN A 173 -2.36 1.65 18.32
CA ASN A 173 -1.56 2.82 18.62
C ASN A 173 -2.26 4.06 18.05
N PHE A 174 -3.12 4.68 18.86
CA PHE A 174 -3.81 5.91 18.48
C PHE A 174 -2.89 7.13 18.57
N SER A 175 -2.96 7.97 17.54
CA SER A 175 -2.29 9.26 17.49
C SER A 175 -3.32 10.39 17.41
N ASP A 176 -3.09 11.45 18.17
CA ASP A 176 -3.89 12.68 18.09
C ASP A 176 -3.53 13.53 16.85
N SER A 177 -2.51 13.13 16.10
CA SER A 177 -2.11 13.78 14.85
C SER A 177 -1.84 12.75 13.76
N ASP A 178 -2.55 12.90 12.65
CA ASP A 178 -2.24 12.23 11.40
C ASP A 178 -0.92 12.78 10.82
N PRO A 179 0.10 11.94 10.58
CA PRO A 179 1.38 12.39 10.04
C PRO A 179 1.29 12.97 8.62
N SER A 180 0.30 12.56 7.80
CA SER A 180 0.12 13.16 6.47
C SER A 180 -0.73 14.43 6.50
N VAL A 181 -1.34 14.72 7.66
CA VAL A 181 -2.30 15.80 7.94
C VAL A 181 -3.50 15.79 6.98
N PHE A 182 -3.86 14.62 6.46
CA PHE A 182 -4.85 14.41 5.40
C PHE A 182 -6.20 15.07 5.71
N PRO A 183 -6.87 14.83 6.86
CA PRO A 183 -8.15 15.45 7.12
C PRO A 183 -8.04 16.98 7.23
N SER A 184 -6.94 17.50 7.76
CA SER A 184 -6.80 18.94 8.02
C SER A 184 -6.52 19.80 6.78
N ILE A 185 -6.03 19.19 5.69
CA ILE A 185 -5.73 19.92 4.45
C ILE A 185 -6.95 20.07 3.53
N LEU A 186 -8.03 19.33 3.77
CA LEU A 186 -9.21 19.36 2.93
C LEU A 186 -10.03 20.62 3.17
N THR A 187 -10.60 21.17 2.10
CA THR A 187 -11.62 22.21 2.23
C THR A 187 -12.87 21.65 2.90
N LEU A 188 -13.70 22.52 3.49
CA LEU A 188 -14.99 22.10 4.07
C LEU A 188 -15.93 21.45 3.05
N GLU A 189 -15.84 21.82 1.77
CA GLU A 189 -16.62 21.21 0.69
C GLU A 189 -16.13 19.79 0.42
N ASP A 190 -14.83 19.62 0.27
CA ASP A 190 -14.22 18.32 -0.02
C ASP A 190 -14.35 17.34 1.16
N MET A 191 -14.29 17.86 2.39
CA MET A 191 -14.52 17.08 3.62
C MET A 191 -15.93 16.47 3.67
N LYS A 192 -16.97 17.19 3.19
CA LYS A 192 -18.35 16.67 3.15
C LYS A 192 -18.51 15.44 2.24
N LEU A 193 -17.56 15.17 1.35
CA LEU A 193 -17.58 14.00 0.47
C LEU A 193 -17.28 12.69 1.22
N ILE A 194 -16.75 12.77 2.45
CA ILE A 194 -16.21 11.63 3.20
C ILE A 194 -16.64 11.60 4.68
N LEU A 195 -17.58 12.45 5.11
CA LEU A 195 -18.05 12.52 6.50
C LEU A 195 -19.20 11.57 6.82
#